data_AF-F3FXN5-F1
#
_entry.id   AF-F3FXN5-F1
#
_cell.length_a   1.000
_cell.length_b   1.000
_cell.length_c   1.000
_cell.angle_alpha   90.00
_cell.angle_beta   90.00
_cell.angle_gamma   90.00
#
_symmetry.space_group_name_H-M   'P 1'
#
loop_
_entity.id
_entity.type
_entity.pdbx_description
1 polymer ?
#
loop_
_entity_poly.entity_id
_entity_poly.type
_entity_poly.pdbx_seq_one_letter_code
_entity_poly.pdbx_strand_id
1 'polypeptide(L)' 'AAPMVMAFLKMALIICIPFVLVIGAFDLKVVMTVTFAAFALIFVDFWFQLARWVDSTILDALYG' A
#
# COMPACT_ATOMS: atom_id res chain seq x y z
N ALA A 1 7.85 12.54 -6.39
CA ALA A 1 8.48 11.78 -5.29
C ALA A 1 7.57 10.69 -4.70
N ALA A 2 6.25 10.92 -4.58
CA ALA A 2 5.29 9.95 -4.03
C ALA A 2 5.43 8.48 -4.52
N PRO A 3 5.59 8.18 -5.82
CA PRO A 3 5.72 6.79 -6.27
C PRO A 3 7.03 6.12 -5.84
N MET A 4 8.12 6.88 -5.70
CA MET A 4 9.41 6.32 -5.26
C MET A 4 9.37 5.93 -3.78
N VAL A 5 8.83 6.81 -2.93
CA VAL A 5 8.69 6.55 -1.49
C VAL A 5 7.81 5.32 -1.26
N MET A 6 6.73 5.18 -2.03
CA MET A 6 5.82 4.05 -1.89
C MET A 6 6.45 2.72 -2.32
N ALA A 7 7.25 2.73 -3.40
CA ALA A 7 8.02 1.56 -3.81
C ALA A 7 9.01 1.13 -2.72
N PHE A 8 9.74 2.08 -2.12
CA PHE A 8 10.65 1.77 -1.00
C PHE A 8 9.91 1.21 0.22
N LEU A 9 8.75 1.77 0.57
CA LEU A 9 7.94 1.27 1.70
C LEU A 9 7.45 -0.17 1.47
N LYS A 10 6.98 -0.48 0.25
CA LYS A 10 6.56 -1.84 -0.11
C LYS A 10 7.73 -2.81 -0.05
N MET A 11 8.90 -2.43 -0.56
CA MET A 11 10.10 -3.26 -0.50
C MET A 11 10.56 -3.49 0.94
N ALA A 12 10.57 -2.45 1.78
CA ALA A 12 10.90 -2.56 3.20
C ALA A 12 9.93 -3.49 3.93
N LEU A 13 8.62 -3.37 3.67
CA LEU A 13 7.62 -4.27 4.24
C LEU A 13 7.91 -5.72 3.85
N ILE A 14 8.10 -6.01 2.55
CA ILE A 14 8.36 -7.37 2.05
C ILE A 14 9.59 -7.99 2.72
N ILE A 15 10.66 -7.21 2.89
CA ILE A 15 11.88 -7.66 3.57
C ILE A 15 11.60 -7.95 5.05
N CYS A 16 10.78 -7.14 5.73
CA CYS A 16 10.47 -7.31 7.15
C CYS A 16 9.52 -8.49 7.45
N ILE A 17 8.65 -8.90 6.52
CA ILE A 17 7.68 -10.00 6.70
C ILE A 17 8.31 -11.27 7.30
N PRO A 18 9.36 -11.88 6.70
CA PRO A 18 9.96 -13.09 7.24
C PRO A 18 10.53 -12.89 8.66
N PHE A 19 11.15 -11.75 8.94
CA PHE A 19 11.69 -11.47 10.27
C PHE A 19 10.60 -11.37 11.33
N VAL A 20 9.51 -10.64 11.03
CA VAL A 20 8.38 -10.48 11.93
C VAL A 20 7.68 -11.82 12.19
N LEU A 21 7.50 -12.65 11.15
CA LEU A 21 6.88 -13.97 11.29
C LEU A 21 7.72 -14.95 12.11
N VAL A 22 9.04 -14.98 11.89
CA VAL A 22 9.95 -15.86 12.63
C VAL A 22 10.05 -15.44 14.10
N ILE A 23 10.20 -14.14 14.39
CA ILE A 23 10.21 -13.62 15.77
C ILE A 23 8.86 -13.91 16.46
N GLY A 24 7.76 -13.77 15.73
CA GLY A 24 6.41 -14.06 16.23
C GLY A 24 6.07 -15.54 16.31
N ALA A 25 7.00 -16.47 16.02
CA ALA A 25 6.76 -17.91 15.99
C ALA A 25 5.50 -18.32 15.19
N PHE A 26 5.18 -17.58 14.12
CA PHE A 26 3.96 -17.76 13.31
C PHE A 26 2.63 -17.69 14.07
N ASP A 27 2.57 -16.94 15.19
CA ASP A 27 1.32 -16.72 15.90
C ASP A 27 0.27 -16.04 14.99
N LEU A 28 -0.99 -16.48 15.11
CA LEU A 28 -2.09 -15.98 14.29
C LEU A 28 -2.24 -14.46 14.39
N LYS A 29 -2.02 -13.87 15.57
CA LYS A 29 -2.09 -12.42 15.76
C LYS A 29 -1.04 -11.70 14.91
N VAL A 30 0.17 -12.25 14.82
CA VAL A 30 1.28 -11.66 14.06
C VAL A 30 1.04 -11.80 12.56
N VAL A 31 0.53 -12.95 12.11
CA VAL A 31 0.16 -13.16 10.72
C VAL A 31 -0.92 -12.15 10.28
N MET A 32 -1.93 -11.95 11.13
CA MET A 32 -3.02 -11.02 10.87
C MET A 32 -2.52 -9.57 10.79
N THR A 33 -1.67 -9.13 11.72
CA THR A 33 -1.14 -7.75 11.71
C THR A 33 -0.31 -7.48 10.46
N VAL A 34 0.55 -8.42 10.06
CA VAL A 34 1.36 -8.31 8.84
C VAL A 34 0.46 -8.25 7.59
N THR A 35 -0.60 -9.05 7.54
CA THR A 35 -1.55 -9.07 6.43
C THR A 35 -2.29 -7.73 6.29
N PHE A 36 -2.75 -7.16 7.40
CA PHE A 36 -3.39 -5.84 7.40
C PHE A 36 -2.41 -4.72 7.01
N ALA A 37 -1.16 -4.78 7.49
CA ALA A 37 -0.13 -3.82 7.08
C ALA A 37 0.15 -3.89 5.57
N ALA A 38 0.26 -5.10 5.03
CA ALA A 38 0.44 -5.31 3.59
C ALA A 38 -0.74 -4.78 2.78
N PHE A 39 -1.97 -5.10 3.20
CA PHE A 39 -3.18 -4.59 2.57
C PHE A 39 -3.22 -3.06 2.57
N ALA A 40 -2.97 -2.44 3.72
CA ALA A 40 -2.97 -0.98 3.84
C ALA A 40 -1.98 -0.33 2.89
N LEU A 41 -0.74 -0.82 2.82
CA LEU A 41 0.26 -0.28 1.89
C LEU A 41 -0.10 -0.54 0.42
N ILE A 42 -0.65 -1.70 0.07
CA ILE A 42 -1.03 -1.95 -1.33
C ILE A 42 -2.23 -1.08 -1.74
N PHE A 43 -3.18 -0.86 -0.82
CA PHE A 43 -4.42 -0.14 -1.09
C PHE A 43 -4.24 1.38 -1.25
N VAL A 44 -3.17 1.96 -0.70
CA VAL A 44 -2.85 3.39 -0.91
C VAL A 44 -2.64 3.74 -2.40
N ASP A 45 -2.07 2.83 -3.19
CA ASP A 45 -1.89 3.06 -4.63
C ASP A 45 -3.23 3.14 -5.39
N PHE A 46 -4.25 2.44 -4.90
CA PHE A 46 -5.60 2.55 -5.45
C PHE A 46 -6.14 3.96 -5.24
N TRP A 47 -6.02 4.52 -4.02
CA TRP A 47 -6.48 5.88 -3.73
C TRP A 47 -5.77 6.94 -4.56
N PHE A 48 -4.46 6.81 -4.79
CA PHE A 48 -3.74 7.74 -5.66
C PHE A 48 -4.15 7.65 -7.13
N GLN A 49 -4.46 6.45 -7.61
CA GLN A 49 -5.00 6.29 -8.95
C GLN A 49 -6.42 6.84 -9.05
N LEU A 50 -7.24 6.61 -8.03
CA LEU A 50 -8.60 7.14 -7.95
C LEU A 50 -8.58 8.68 -7.95
N ALA A 51 -7.72 9.31 -7.16
CA ALA A 51 -7.59 10.77 -7.13
C ALA A 51 -7.24 11.33 -8.51
N ARG A 52 -6.22 10.76 -9.18
CA ARG A 52 -5.85 11.16 -10.55
C ARG A 52 -6.96 10.93 -11.55
N TRP A 53 -7.69 9.83 -11.41
CA TRP A 53 -8.84 9.54 -12.26
C TRP A 53 -9.94 10.57 -12.04
N VAL A 54 -10.31 10.87 -10.79
CA VAL A 54 -11.31 11.89 -10.46
C VAL A 54 -10.93 13.25 -11.02
N ASP A 55 -9.68 13.69 -10.83
CA ASP A 55 -9.19 14.97 -11.35
C ASP A 55 -9.31 15.02 -12.88
N SER A 56 -8.94 13.94 -13.59
CA SER A 56 -9.08 13.87 -15.05
C SER A 56 -10.53 13.88 -15.52
N THR A 57 -11.41 13.14 -14.85
CA THR A 57 -12.85 13.08 -15.17
C THR A 57 -13.53 14.43 -14.94
N ILE A 58 -13.15 15.14 -13.87
CA ILE A 58 -13.69 16.48 -13.58
C ILE A 58 -13.22 17.48 -14.63
N LEU A 59 -11.94 17.47 -15.00
CA LEU A 59 -11.41 18.36 -16.04
C LEU A 59 -12.07 18.11 -17.40
N ASP A 60 -12.26 16.84 -17.78
CA ASP A 60 -12.96 16.46 -19.01
C ASP A 60 -14.44 16.89 -18.99
N ALA A 61 -15.10 16.79 -17.84
CA ALA A 61 -16.48 17.27 -17.68
C ALA A 61 -16.63 18.80 -17.73
N LEU A 62 -15.60 19.55 -17.32
CA LEU A 62 -15.62 21.02 -17.28
C LEU A 62 -15.11 21.68 -18.57
N TYR A 63 -14.17 21.04 -19.25
CA TYR A 63 -13.49 21.57 -20.45
C TYR A 63 -13.75 20.76 -21.72
N GLY A 64 -14.67 19.79 -21.67
CA GLY A 64 -15.07 18.96 -22.82
C GLY A 64 -15.37 19.74 -24.08
#